data_AF-A0A8S1VPD5-F1
#
_entry.id   AF-A0A8S1VPD5-F1
#
_cell.length_a   1.000
_cell.length_b   1.000
_cell.length_c   1.000
_cell.angle_alpha   90.00
_cell.angle_beta   90.00
_cell.angle_gamma   90.00
#
_symmetry.space_group_name_H-M   'P 1'
#
loop_
_entity.id
_entity.type
_entity.pdbx_description
1 polymer ?
#
loop_
_entity_poly.entity_id
_entity_poly.type
_entity_poly.pdbx_seq_one_letter_code
_entity_poly.pdbx_strand_id
1 'polypeptide(L)'
;MPKPIQQFVQFGPIQLPYSQLFILRRHVFATVNLKPVAPGHVLVCSRRPVKRLYDMTEVETVEFWITVQEIAKVMSDLYKVSIQLIL
;
A
#
# COMPACT_ATOMS: atom_id res chain seq x y z
N MET A 1 -14.17 25.33 -13.98
CA MET A 1 -14.01 25.07 -12.53
C MET A 1 -12.94 23.98 -12.37
N PRO A 2 -11.89 24.18 -11.56
CA PRO A 2 -10.96 23.10 -11.27
C PRO A 2 -11.73 21.97 -10.55
N LYS A 3 -11.53 20.73 -11.01
CA LYS A 3 -12.13 19.57 -10.33
C LYS A 3 -11.59 19.50 -8.90
N PRO A 4 -12.41 19.15 -7.90
CA PRO A 4 -11.93 18.94 -6.55
C PRO A 4 -10.76 17.95 -6.59
N ILE A 5 -9.67 18.27 -5.88
CA ILE A 5 -8.56 17.33 -5.71
C ILE A 5 -9.14 16.08 -5.10
N GLN A 6 -9.00 14.95 -5.80
CA GLN A 6 -9.52 13.68 -5.35
C GLN A 6 -8.72 13.22 -4.13
N GLN A 7 -9.34 13.23 -2.94
CA GLN A 7 -8.67 12.92 -1.66
C GLN A 7 -8.78 11.44 -1.27
N PHE A 8 -8.79 10.55 -2.25
CA PHE A 8 -8.88 9.10 -2.03
C PHE A 8 -8.08 8.32 -3.07
N VAL A 9 -7.75 7.07 -2.73
CA VAL A 9 -7.25 6.04 -3.66
C VAL A 9 -8.33 4.98 -3.86
N GLN A 10 -8.27 4.25 -4.98
CA GLN A 10 -9.14 3.08 -5.20
C GLN A 10 -8.47 1.83 -4.61
N PHE A 11 -9.21 1.09 -3.79
CA PHE A 11 -8.84 -0.21 -3.27
C PHE A 11 -9.93 -1.22 -3.64
N GLY A 12 -9.79 -1.81 -4.83
CA GLY A 12 -10.87 -2.59 -5.44
C GLY A 12 -12.13 -1.73 -5.63
N PRO A 13 -13.30 -2.15 -5.13
CA PRO A 13 -14.53 -1.36 -5.22
C PRO A 13 -14.64 -0.25 -4.15
N ILE A 14 -13.67 -0.15 -3.24
CA ILE A 14 -13.72 0.75 -2.08
C ILE A 14 -12.87 2.00 -2.37
N GLN A 15 -13.41 3.18 -2.06
CA GLN A 15 -12.64 4.44 -2.04
C GLN A 15 -12.04 4.63 -0.66
N LEU A 16 -10.70 4.64 -0.60
CA LEU A 16 -9.96 4.76 0.65
C LEU A 16 -9.46 6.22 0.79
N PRO A 17 -9.96 7.00 1.77
CA PRO A 17 -9.55 8.38 1.95
C PRO A 17 -8.07 8.49 2.33
N TYR A 18 -7.42 9.59 1.94
CA TYR A 18 -6.00 9.80 2.22
C TYR A 18 -5.66 9.80 3.73
N SER A 19 -6.62 10.14 4.59
CA SER A 19 -6.45 10.07 6.05
C SER A 19 -6.23 8.66 6.60
N GLN A 20 -6.56 7.62 5.83
CA GLN A 20 -6.31 6.23 6.19
C GLN A 20 -4.99 5.68 5.62
N LEU A 21 -4.27 6.48 4.82
CA LEU A 21 -3.01 6.09 4.23
C LEU A 21 -1.86 6.60 5.10
N PHE A 22 -0.92 5.71 5.42
CA PHE A 22 0.33 6.12 6.06
C PHE A 22 1.47 6.31 5.05
N ILE A 23 1.34 5.78 3.82
CA ILE A 23 2.22 6.06 2.67
C ILE A 23 1.35 6.34 1.44
N LEU A 24 1.67 7.41 0.71
CA LEU A 24 1.11 7.74 -0.60
C LEU A 24 2.23 8.21 -1.54
N ARG A 25 2.64 7.35 -2.48
CA ARG A 25 3.65 7.63 -3.52
C ARG A 25 2.96 7.82 -4.87
N ARG A 26 3.70 7.93 -5.98
CA ARG A 26 3.11 8.15 -7.31
C ARG A 26 2.34 6.93 -7.82
N HIS A 27 2.84 5.74 -7.54
CA HIS A 27 2.35 4.45 -8.04
C HIS A 27 1.88 3.51 -6.94
N VAL A 28 2.23 3.77 -5.67
CA VAL A 28 1.96 2.88 -4.53
C VAL A 28 1.31 3.65 -3.38
N PHE A 29 0.48 2.96 -2.61
CA PHE A 29 0.01 3.42 -1.30
C PHE A 29 0.09 2.30 -0.26
N ALA A 30 0.11 2.67 1.01
CA ALA A 30 0.00 1.72 2.10
C ALA A 30 -0.99 2.18 3.18
N THR A 31 -1.73 1.22 3.73
CA THR A 31 -2.80 1.42 4.71
C THR A 31 -2.79 0.33 5.76
N VAL A 32 -3.34 0.62 6.93
CA VAL A 32 -3.64 -0.41 7.93
C VAL A 32 -4.85 -1.23 7.51
N ASN A 33 -4.93 -2.48 7.97
CA ASN A 33 -6.07 -3.35 7.72
C ASN A 33 -7.14 -3.16 8.81
N LEU A 34 -8.42 -3.04 8.42
CA LEU A 34 -9.55 -2.97 9.36
C LEU A 34 -9.70 -4.27 10.18
N LYS A 35 -9.37 -5.42 9.59
CA LYS A 35 -9.40 -6.73 10.25
C LYS A 35 -8.05 -7.42 10.07
N PRO A 36 -7.03 -7.03 10.85
CA PRO A 36 -5.69 -7.58 10.70
C PRO A 36 -5.65 -9.04 11.20
N VAL A 37 -5.07 -9.93 10.39
CA VAL A 37 -4.87 -11.35 10.78
C VAL A 37 -3.82 -11.54 11.88
N ALA A 38 -2.92 -10.57 12.04
CA ALA A 38 -1.88 -10.54 13.06
C ALA A 38 -1.51 -9.08 13.40
N PRO A 39 -0.94 -8.82 14.59
CA PRO A 39 -0.39 -7.51 14.94
C PRO A 39 0.62 -7.02 13.89
N GLY A 40 0.50 -5.76 13.48
CA GLY A 40 1.39 -5.17 12.47
C GLY A 40 1.05 -5.52 11.01
N HIS A 41 -0.04 -6.26 10.74
CA HIS A 41 -0.48 -6.50 9.37
C HIS A 41 -0.95 -5.19 8.70
N VAL A 42 -0.22 -4.81 7.65
CA VAL A 42 -0.52 -3.67 6.78
C VAL A 42 -0.68 -4.12 5.33
N LEU A 43 -1.30 -3.29 4.52
CA LEU A 43 -1.48 -3.52 3.08
C LEU A 43 -0.62 -2.54 2.30
N VAL A 44 0.11 -3.05 1.30
CA VAL A 44 0.80 -2.27 0.27
C VAL A 44 0.10 -2.55 -1.05
N CYS A 45 -0.29 -1.51 -1.77
CA CYS A 45 -1.14 -1.63 -2.95
C CYS A 45 -0.69 -0.68 -4.05
N SER A 46 -0.87 -1.08 -5.32
CA SER A 46 -0.72 -0.16 -6.44
C SER A 46 -1.83 0.89 -6.43
N ARG A 47 -1.50 2.15 -6.74
CA ARG A 47 -2.47 3.25 -6.90
C ARG A 47 -3.34 3.07 -8.13
N ARG A 48 -2.77 2.56 -9.22
CA ARG A 48 -3.55 2.12 -10.38
C ARG A 48 -4.19 0.78 -10.04
N PRO A 49 -5.52 0.62 -10.17
CA PRO A 49 -6.16 -0.66 -9.92
C PRO A 49 -5.68 -1.71 -10.93
N VAL A 50 -4.97 -2.71 -10.46
CA VAL A 50 -4.58 -3.90 -11.23
C VAL A 50 -5.15 -5.15 -10.58
N LYS A 51 -5.48 -6.17 -11.38
CA LYS A 51 -6.08 -7.41 -10.86
C LYS A 51 -5.03 -8.43 -10.45
N ARG A 52 -3.88 -8.42 -11.12
CA ARG A 52 -2.79 -9.38 -10.92
C ARG A 52 -1.46 -8.63 -10.78
N LEU A 53 -0.51 -9.23 -10.07
CA LEU A 53 0.82 -8.65 -9.86
C LEU A 53 1.52 -8.37 -11.21
N TYR A 54 1.39 -9.27 -12.19
CA TYR A 54 2.00 -9.14 -13.53
C TYR A 54 1.32 -8.11 -14.43
N ASP A 55 0.20 -7.51 -14.01
CA ASP A 55 -0.44 -6.40 -14.74
C ASP A 55 0.21 -5.04 -14.38
N MET A 56 1.13 -5.01 -13.42
CA MET A 56 1.91 -3.82 -13.08
C MET A 56 2.97 -3.55 -14.13
N THR A 57 3.19 -2.28 -14.44
CA THR A 57 4.35 -1.84 -15.22
C THR A 57 5.64 -2.05 -14.43
N GLU A 58 6.78 -2.02 -15.10
CA GLU A 58 8.10 -2.11 -14.43
C GLU A 58 8.29 -1.03 -13.37
N VAL A 59 7.89 0.21 -13.69
CA VAL A 59 8.00 1.35 -12.76
C VAL A 59 7.15 1.15 -11.51
N GLU A 60 5.91 0.68 -11.68
CA GLU A 60 5.03 0.37 -10.56
C GLU A 60 5.58 -0.78 -9.71
N THR A 61 6.12 -1.81 -10.36
CA THR A 61 6.72 -2.98 -9.70
C THR A 61 7.92 -2.58 -8.85
N VAL A 62 8.82 -1.75 -9.38
CA VAL A 62 9.99 -1.24 -8.65
C VAL A 62 9.56 -0.41 -7.44
N GLU A 63 8.66 0.57 -7.63
CA GLU A 63 8.18 1.39 -6.51
C GLU A 63 7.45 0.55 -5.45
N PHE A 64 6.69 -0.47 -5.88
CA PHE A 64 5.97 -1.39 -5.00
C PHE A 64 6.93 -2.15 -4.08
N TRP A 65 7.94 -2.82 -4.65
CA TRP A 65 8.87 -3.62 -3.86
C TRP A 65 9.81 -2.79 -2.99
N ILE A 66 10.23 -1.60 -3.43
CA ILE A 66 10.98 -0.66 -2.58
C ILE A 66 10.12 -0.26 -1.37
N THR A 67 8.84 0.04 -1.59
CA THR A 67 7.91 0.41 -0.50
C THR A 67 7.68 -0.76 0.47
N VAL A 68 7.55 -1.99 -0.05
CA VAL A 68 7.44 -3.20 0.79
C VAL A 68 8.68 -3.38 1.67
N GLN A 69 9.89 -3.23 1.11
CA GLN A 69 11.13 -3.35 1.87
C GLN A 69 11.27 -2.28 2.95
N GLU A 70 10.94 -1.03 2.64
CA GLU A 70 10.94 0.08 3.59
C GLU A 70 10.01 -0.20 4.78
N ILE A 71 8.76 -0.59 4.50
CA ILE A 71 7.76 -0.90 5.52
C ILE A 71 8.22 -2.11 6.35
N ALA A 72 8.69 -3.18 5.71
CA ALA A 72 9.19 -4.36 6.41
C ALA A 72 10.27 -4.02 7.44
N LYS A 73 11.23 -3.17 7.05
CA LYS A 73 12.28 -2.70 7.95
C LYS A 73 11.72 -1.90 9.13
N VAL A 74 10.88 -0.90 8.85
CA VAL A 74 10.27 -0.05 9.90
C VAL A 74 9.42 -0.88 10.86
N MET A 75 8.63 -1.81 10.35
CA MET A 75 7.78 -2.67 11.15
C MET A 75 8.59 -3.61 12.04
N SER A 76 9.68 -4.17 11.53
CA SER A 76 10.61 -4.98 12.32
C SER A 76 11.30 -4.16 13.41
N ASP A 77 11.80 -2.97 13.07
CA ASP A 77 12.60 -2.13 13.97
C ASP A 77 11.76 -1.47 15.08
N LEU A 78 10.61 -0.89 14.74
CA LEU A 78 9.80 -0.12 15.70
C LEU A 78 8.77 -0.99 16.43
N TYR A 79 8.11 -1.89 15.71
CA TYR A 79 7.00 -2.67 16.25
C TYR A 79 7.39 -4.08 16.68
N LYS A 80 8.65 -4.48 16.45
CA LYS A 80 9.21 -5.77 16.87
C LYS A 80 8.38 -6.97 16.36
N VAL A 81 7.78 -6.82 15.18
CA VAL A 81 7.01 -7.89 14.53
C VAL A 81 7.88 -8.70 13.58
N SER A 82 7.60 -10.00 13.49
CA SER A 82 8.17 -10.85 12.44
C SER A 82 7.55 -10.49 11.10
N ILE A 83 8.38 -10.39 10.06
CA ILE A 83 7.94 -10.12 8.70
C ILE A 83 8.06 -11.40 7.89
N GLN A 84 6.97 -11.80 7.25
CA GLN A 84 6.93 -12.94 6.35
C GLN A 84 6.55 -12.46 4.95
N LEU A 85 7.38 -12.78 3.96
CA LEU A 85 7.06 -12.60 2.56
C LEU A 85 6.52 -13.92 2.00
N ILE A 86 5.29 -13.91 1.50
CA ILE A 86 4.66 -15.03 0.80
C ILE A 86 4.19 -14.48 -0.55
N LEU A 87 4.55 -15.15 -1.65
CA LEU A 87 4.14 -14.83 -3.02
C LEU A 87 3.08 -15.82 -3.50
#